data_AF-A0A7C3CKH4-F1
#
_entry.id   AF-A0A7C3CKH4-F1
#
_cell.length_a   1.000
_cell.length_b   1.000
_cell.length_c   1.000
_cell.angle_alpha   90.00
_cell.angle_beta   90.00
_cell.angle_gamma   90.00
#
_symmetry.space_group_name_H-M   'P 1'
#
loop_
_entity.id
_entity.type
_entity.pdbx_description
1 polymer ?
#
loop_
_entity_poly.entity_id
_entity_poly.type
_entity_poly.pdbx_seq_one_letter_code
_entity_poly.pdbx_strand_id
1 'polypeptide(L)' 'MKLALYLHVPFCRRKCLYCDFYSVTHPPNEEEYLQAVLTEARLWRERLPSPVVFTTFYAGGGTPSLLSPG' A
#
# COMPACT_ATOMS: atom_id res chain seq x y z
N MET A 1 -3.73 19.78 -9.43
CA MET A 1 -2.55 19.53 -8.56
C MET A 1 -1.87 18.24 -9.01
N LYS A 2 -0.52 18.19 -9.07
CA LYS A 2 0.23 16.97 -9.42
C LYS A 2 0.75 16.32 -8.14
N LEU A 3 0.50 15.02 -7.95
CA LEU A 3 0.92 14.25 -6.79
C LEU A 3 1.60 12.94 -7.20
N ALA A 4 2.35 12.36 -6.27
CA ALA A 4 2.76 10.97 -6.32
C ALA A 4 1.90 10.14 -5.37
N LEU A 5 1.61 8.88 -5.73
CA LEU A 5 0.89 7.93 -4.90
C LEU A 5 1.85 6.84 -4.43
N TYR A 6 1.90 6.62 -3.12
CA TYR A 6 2.65 5.52 -2.51
C TYR A 6 1.67 4.57 -1.81
N LEU A 7 1.75 3.28 -2.15
CA LEU A 7 1.03 2.21 -1.46
C LEU A 7 2.01 1.43 -0.59
N HIS A 8 1.75 1.39 0.72
CA HIS A 8 2.52 0.61 1.66
C HIS A 8 1.94 -0.80 1.83
N VAL A 9 2.66 -1.81 1.36
CA VAL A 9 2.35 -3.24 1.57
C VAL A 9 3.29 -3.79 2.64
N PRO A 10 2.83 -3.99 3.89
CA PRO A 10 3.73 -4.33 4.99
C PRO A 10 4.10 -5.82 5.05
N PHE A 11 3.72 -6.66 4.09
CA PHE A 11 3.86 -8.12 4.23
C PHE A 11 5.22 -8.63 3.74
N CYS A 12 5.84 -9.51 4.50
CA CYS A 12 7.04 -10.26 4.09
C CYS A 12 6.87 -11.74 4.37
N ARG A 13 7.51 -12.63 3.60
CA ARG A 13 7.57 -14.06 3.95
C ARG A 13 8.35 -14.31 5.24
N ARG A 14 9.34 -13.46 5.52
CA ARG A 14 10.16 -13.48 6.74
C ARG A 14 10.72 -12.09 7.01
N LYS A 15 11.00 -11.78 8.27
CA LYS A 15 11.69 -10.55 8.66
C LYS A 15 13.20 -10.78 8.54
N CYS A 16 13.85 -10.07 7.62
CA CYS A 16 15.30 -10.10 7.51
C CYS A 16 15.94 -9.36 8.71
N LEU A 17 17.04 -9.87 9.24
CA LEU A 17 17.75 -9.27 10.39
C LEU A 17 18.26 -7.85 10.12
N TYR A 18 18.53 -7.52 8.86
CA TYR A 18 18.99 -6.20 8.43
C TYR A 18 17.86 -5.24 8.04
N CYS A 19 16.60 -5.68 8.07
CA CYS A 19 15.49 -4.91 7.50
C CYS A 19 14.87 -3.97 8.54
N ASP A 20 15.16 -2.68 8.40
CA ASP A 20 14.62 -1.62 9.25
C ASP A 20 13.23 -1.11 8.85
N PHE A 21 12.71 -1.52 7.68
CA PHE A 21 11.36 -1.14 7.24
C PHE A 21 10.29 -1.78 8.12
N TYR A 22 9.18 -1.07 8.34
CA TYR A 22 8.02 -1.71 8.96
C TYR A 22 7.52 -2.85 8.05
N SER A 23 7.42 -4.05 8.63
CA SER A 23 6.93 -5.23 7.91
C SER A 23 6.44 -6.30 8.89
N VAL A 24 5.41 -7.03 8.52
CA VAL A 24 4.82 -8.14 9.27
C VAL A 24 4.96 -9.44 8.48
N THR A 25 5.25 -10.54 9.17
CA THR A 25 5.51 -11.85 8.54
C THR A 25 4.27 -12.74 8.40
N HIS A 26 3.21 -12.39 9.13
CA HIS A 26 1.91 -13.03 9.04
C HIS A 26 0.99 -12.03 8.32
N PRO A 27 0.75 -12.21 7.00
CA PRO A 27 -0.26 -11.40 6.36
C PRO A 27 -1.60 -11.68 7.05
N PRO A 28 -2.36 -10.66 7.48
CA PRO A 28 -3.80 -10.82 7.69
C PRO A 28 -4.42 -11.26 6.37
N ASN A 29 -5.70 -11.67 6.40
CA ASN A 29 -6.44 -12.03 5.21
C ASN A 29 -6.22 -10.96 4.11
N GLU A 30 -5.63 -11.36 2.98
CA GLU A 30 -5.21 -10.44 1.91
C GLU A 30 -6.38 -9.56 1.46
N GLU A 31 -7.57 -10.16 1.38
CA GLU A 31 -8.82 -9.49 1.04
C GLU A 31 -9.15 -8.36 2.03
N GLU A 32 -9.02 -8.61 3.33
CA GLU A 32 -9.29 -7.60 4.36
C GLU A 32 -8.34 -6.39 4.23
N TYR A 33 -7.06 -6.64 3.95
CA TYR A 33 -6.10 -5.58 3.69
C TYR A 33 -6.47 -4.77 2.43
N LEU A 34 -6.80 -5.44 1.32
CA LEU A 34 -7.18 -4.76 0.09
C LEU A 34 -8.46 -3.94 0.27
N GLN A 35 -9.46 -4.45 0.99
CA GLN A 35 -10.67 -3.71 1.32
C GLN A 35 -10.38 -2.48 2.20
N ALA A 36 -9.45 -2.59 3.15
CA ALA A 36 -9.02 -1.45 3.96
C ALA A 36 -8.32 -0.37 3.11
N VAL A 37 -7.42 -0.76 2.20
CA VAL A 37 -6.74 0.16 1.26
C VAL A 37 -7.74 0.87 0.35
N LEU A 38 -8.73 0.15 -0.20
CA LEU A 38 -9.78 0.75 -1.03
C LEU A 38 -10.65 1.72 -0.24
N THR A 39 -10.93 1.42 1.02
CA THR A 39 -11.65 2.32 1.92
C THR A 39 -10.84 3.59 2.18
N GLU A 40 -9.54 3.47 2.48
CA GLU A 40 -8.63 4.60 2.63
C GLU A 40 -8.57 5.47 1.36
N ALA A 41 -8.47 4.85 0.18
CA ALA A 41 -8.43 5.58 -1.09
C ALA A 41 -9.70 6.41 -1.32
N ARG A 42 -10.88 5.90 -0.94
CA ARG A 42 -12.15 6.65 -1.00
C ARG A 42 -12.14 7.85 -0.06
N LEU A 43 -11.67 7.67 1.18
CA LEU A 43 -11.55 8.76 2.16
C LEU A 43 -10.59 9.86 1.68
N TRP A 44 -9.48 9.50 1.04
CA TRP A 44 -8.57 10.49 0.45
C TRP A 44 -9.17 11.22 -0.73
N ARG A 45 -9.92 10.52 -1.59
CA ARG A 45 -10.59 11.14 -2.74
C ARG A 45 -11.51 12.30 -2.32
N GLU A 46 -12.20 12.17 -1.20
CA GLU A 46 -13.09 13.22 -0.67
C GLU A 46 -12.32 14.43 -0.12
N ARG A 47 -11.07 14.25 0.32
CA ARG A 47 -10.25 15.30 0.95
C ARG A 47 -9.33 16.02 -0.03
N LEU A 48 -9.04 15.40 -1.17
CA LEU A 48 -8.10 15.93 -2.15
C LEU A 48 -8.76 16.99 -3.04
N PRO A 49 -8.08 18.11 -3.34
CA PRO A 49 -8.64 19.15 -4.19
C PRO A 49 -8.74 18.70 -5.65
N SER A 50 -9.89 18.89 -6.27
CA SER A 50 -10.12 18.53 -7.68
C SER A 50 -9.71 19.67 -8.63
N PRO A 51 -8.99 19.40 -9.74
CA PRO A 51 -8.53 18.09 -10.21
C PRO A 51 -7.18 17.67 -9.59
N VAL A 52 -7.07 16.41 -9.18
CA VAL A 52 -5.80 15.73 -8.87
C VAL A 52 -5.34 14.91 -10.06
N VAL A 53 -4.05 15.00 -10.37
CA VAL A 53 -3.37 14.12 -11.31
C VAL A 53 -2.23 13.44 -10.58
N PHE A 54 -2.26 12.11 -10.51
CA PHE A 54 -1.13 11.33 -10.01
C PHE A 54 -0.15 11.07 -11.16
N THR A 55 1.07 11.58 -11.04
CA THR A 55 2.11 11.43 -12.09
C THR A 55 3.03 10.24 -11.85
N THR A 56 3.00 9.69 -10.64
CA THR A 56 3.90 8.61 -10.24
C THR A 56 3.19 7.71 -9.24
N PHE A 57 3.41 6.41 -9.39
CA PHE A 57 2.92 5.39 -8.48
C PHE A 57 4.07 4.52 -8.00
N TYR A 58 4.17 4.32 -6.68
CA TYR A 58 5.11 3.43 -6.05
C TYR A 58 4.37 2.48 -5.11
N ALA A 59 4.68 1.19 -5.18
CA ALA A 59 4.28 0.22 -4.16
C ALA A 59 5.55 -0.28 -3.46
N GLY A 60 5.57 -0.26 -2.13
CA GLY A 60 6.73 -0.65 -1.35
C GLY A 60 6.39 -1.00 0.10
N GLY A 61 7.39 -1.13 0.95
CA GLY A 61 7.23 -1.56 2.35
C GLY A 61 7.93 -2.88 2.59
N GLY A 62 7.15 -3.93 2.86
CA GLY A 62 7.62 -5.30 2.84
C GLY A 62 7.89 -5.80 1.42
N THR A 63 7.06 -6.69 0.93
CA THR A 63 7.21 -7.33 -0.37
C THR A 63 5.89 -7.25 -1.14
N PRO A 64 5.64 -6.14 -1.88
CA PRO A 64 4.39 -5.95 -2.62
C PRO A 64 4.03 -7.10 -3.57
N SER A 65 5.04 -7.77 -4.11
CA SER A 65 4.87 -8.93 -5.00
C SER A 65 4.37 -10.21 -4.31
N LEU A 66 4.08 -10.17 -3.00
CA LEU A 66 3.40 -11.26 -2.29
C LEU A 66 1.89 -11.20 -2.40
N LEU A 67 1.32 -10.06 -2.80
CA LEU A 67 -0.11 -9.96 -3.09
C LEU A 67 -0.45 -10.82 -4.31
N SER A 68 -1.59 -11.47 -4.28
CA SER A 68 -2.08 -12.28 -5.39
C SER A 68 -2.44 -11.39 -6.57
N PRO A 69 -2.21 -11.83 -7.83
CA PRO A 69 -2.79 -11.16 -8.96
C PRO A 69 -4.32 -11.24 -8.87
N GLY A 70 -4.99 -10.10 -9.05
CA GLY A 70 -6.45 -10.01 -9.12
C GLY A 70 -7.02 -10.45 -10.47
#